data_AF-A0AAU9KXB0-F1
#
_entry.id   AF-A0AAU9KXB0-F1
#
_cell.length_a   1.000
_cell.length_b   1.000
_cell.length_c   1.000
_cell.angle_alpha   90.00
_cell.angle_beta   90.00
_cell.angle_gamma   90.00
#
_symmetry.space_group_name_H-M   'P 1'
#
loop_
_entity.id
_entity.type
_entity.pdbx_description
1 polymer ?
#
loop_
_entity_poly.entity_id
_entity_poly.type
_entity_poly.pdbx_seq_one_letter_code
_entity_poly.pdbx_strand_id
1 'polypeptide(L)'
;MTKQVLNYCDVQLYESDVALFLHREWLNDNAMNFYLQYLTQTRASSDILLMDPAVVSCLLHQCENKDEYEDLARGLNLMMRRVCIIPVTDNNTLDDNSSHWSLLLYCDGHFRHLDSNAGHNQHAAQQVAKAFELLLQSIGRHDGDGASDRVEEAIDVPQQQNGYDCGIYVLLFADYFCSQLKDTMTLKAFATPERATRLRFEEIPKLIEALRQTEARRG
;
A
#
# COMPACT_ATOMS: atom_id res chain seq x y z
N MET A 1 22.36 -18.52 -1.29
CA MET A 1 22.11 -17.60 -0.16
C MET A 1 21.49 -16.36 -0.76
N THR A 2 20.30 -15.96 -0.31
CA THR A 2 19.70 -14.68 -0.69
C THR A 2 20.54 -13.56 -0.10
N LYS A 3 21.09 -12.69 -0.95
CA LYS A 3 21.99 -11.63 -0.51
C LYS A 3 21.17 -10.38 -0.19
N GLN A 4 21.31 -9.89 1.03
CA GLN A 4 20.68 -8.64 1.45
C GLN A 4 21.32 -7.45 0.72
N VAL A 5 20.49 -6.53 0.25
CA VAL A 5 20.89 -5.34 -0.52
C VAL A 5 20.75 -4.06 0.30
N LEU A 6 19.65 -3.93 1.04
CA LEU A 6 19.34 -2.73 1.82
C LEU A 6 18.60 -3.10 3.10
N ASN A 7 18.90 -2.38 4.17
CA ASN A 7 18.06 -2.32 5.37
C ASN A 7 17.59 -0.86 5.50
N TYR A 8 16.29 -0.61 5.40
CA TYR A 8 15.72 0.74 5.47
C TYR A 8 14.49 0.73 6.37
N CYS A 9 14.56 1.44 7.49
CA CYS A 9 13.58 1.37 8.56
C CYS A 9 13.41 -0.08 9.06
N ASP A 10 12.23 -0.66 8.87
CA ASP A 10 11.82 -2.02 9.19
C ASP A 10 11.86 -2.97 7.98
N VAL A 11 12.30 -2.49 6.80
CA VAL A 11 12.31 -3.25 5.56
C VAL A 11 13.70 -3.76 5.20
N GLN A 12 13.84 -5.07 5.01
CA GLN A 12 15.07 -5.71 4.56
C GLN A 12 14.89 -6.19 3.11
N LEU A 13 15.51 -5.48 2.15
CA LEU A 13 15.47 -5.89 0.75
C LEU A 13 16.58 -6.88 0.42
N TYR A 14 16.23 -7.93 -0.31
CA TYR A 14 17.16 -8.88 -0.90
C TYR A 14 17.30 -8.68 -2.41
N GLU A 15 18.32 -9.27 -3.02
CA GLU A 15 18.54 -9.19 -4.48
C GLU A 15 17.31 -9.64 -5.29
N SER A 16 16.54 -10.61 -4.78
CA SER A 16 15.28 -11.05 -5.39
C SER A 16 14.21 -9.96 -5.42
N ASP A 17 14.08 -9.16 -4.35
CA ASP A 17 13.08 -8.10 -4.27
C ASP A 17 13.46 -6.94 -5.20
N VAL A 18 14.75 -6.59 -5.21
CA VAL A 18 15.29 -5.52 -6.07
C VAL A 18 15.13 -5.90 -7.54
N ALA A 19 15.29 -7.19 -7.89
CA ALA A 19 15.11 -7.67 -9.24
C ALA A 19 13.69 -7.44 -9.78
N LEU A 20 12.66 -7.41 -8.92
CA LEU A 20 11.28 -7.17 -9.35
C LEU A 20 11.12 -5.78 -9.98
N PHE A 21 11.86 -4.77 -9.55
CA PHE A 21 11.85 -3.43 -10.16
C PHE A 21 12.60 -3.35 -11.49
N LEU A 22 13.50 -4.30 -11.76
CA LEU A 22 14.32 -4.34 -12.97
C LEU A 22 13.69 -5.18 -14.09
N HIS A 23 12.75 -6.06 -13.74
CA HIS A 23 12.06 -6.93 -14.67
C HIS A 23 10.57 -6.61 -14.74
N ARG A 24 9.86 -7.24 -15.66
CA ARG A 24 8.41 -7.08 -15.90
C ARG A 24 7.62 -8.10 -15.08
N GLU A 25 7.83 -8.08 -13.77
CA GLU A 25 7.27 -9.05 -12.81
C GLU A 25 6.31 -8.39 -11.81
N TRP A 26 5.57 -9.15 -11.02
CA TRP A 26 4.77 -8.56 -9.95
C TRP A 26 5.65 -8.19 -8.76
N LEU A 27 5.32 -7.08 -8.10
CA LEU A 27 5.95 -6.74 -6.83
C LEU A 27 5.41 -7.70 -5.77
N ASN A 28 6.29 -8.13 -4.86
CA ASN A 28 5.90 -8.83 -3.65
C ASN A 28 5.67 -7.84 -2.50
N ASP A 29 5.19 -8.36 -1.37
CA ASP A 29 4.89 -7.59 -0.17
C ASP A 29 6.09 -6.75 0.30
N ASN A 30 7.30 -7.33 0.28
CA ASN A 30 8.51 -6.67 0.74
C ASN A 30 8.91 -5.48 -0.15
N ALA A 31 8.82 -5.66 -1.47
CA ALA A 31 9.08 -4.61 -2.46
C ALA A 31 8.02 -3.49 -2.39
N MET A 32 6.75 -3.85 -2.18
CA MET A 32 5.67 -2.89 -1.93
C MET A 32 5.95 -2.08 -0.65
N ASN A 33 6.22 -2.77 0.46
CA ASN A 33 6.44 -2.15 1.76
C ASN A 33 7.64 -1.21 1.76
N PHE A 34 8.73 -1.56 1.07
CA PHE A 34 9.89 -0.67 0.93
C PHE A 34 9.51 0.73 0.45
N TYR A 35 8.75 0.82 -0.64
CA TYR A 35 8.40 2.12 -1.19
C TYR A 35 7.33 2.84 -0.37
N LEU A 36 6.37 2.10 0.22
CA LEU A 36 5.40 2.67 1.16
C LEU A 36 6.10 3.27 2.39
N GLN A 37 7.10 2.60 2.95
CA GLN A 37 7.90 3.14 4.06
C GLN A 37 8.69 4.37 3.63
N TYR A 38 9.28 4.36 2.44
CA TYR A 38 9.92 5.57 1.90
C TYR A 38 8.95 6.76 1.83
N LEU A 39 7.72 6.56 1.35
CA LEU A 39 6.69 7.60 1.32
C LEU A 39 6.29 8.04 2.74
N THR A 40 6.14 7.11 3.68
CA THR A 40 5.88 7.41 5.10
C THR A 40 6.92 8.35 5.69
N GLN A 41 8.21 8.13 5.39
CA GLN A 41 9.30 8.94 5.94
C GLN A 41 9.49 10.29 5.25
N THR A 42 9.09 10.42 3.98
CA THR A 42 9.49 11.57 3.15
C THR A 42 8.35 12.42 2.62
N ARG A 43 7.14 11.87 2.55
CA ARG A 43 5.98 12.52 1.91
C ARG A 43 4.77 12.61 2.83
N ALA A 44 4.48 11.55 3.58
CA ALA A 44 3.27 11.46 4.38
C ALA A 44 3.31 12.41 5.59
N SER A 45 2.19 13.09 5.85
CA SER A 45 1.96 13.74 7.14
C SER A 45 1.64 12.70 8.21
N SER A 46 1.78 13.06 9.49
CA SER A 46 1.55 12.14 10.61
C SER A 46 0.13 11.58 10.70
N ASP A 47 -0.86 12.31 10.15
CA ASP A 47 -2.27 11.89 10.09
C ASP A 47 -2.57 10.93 8.91
N ILE A 48 -1.57 10.62 8.07
CA ILE A 48 -1.68 9.63 7.00
C ILE A 48 -0.98 8.34 7.44
N LEU A 49 -1.68 7.21 7.30
CA LEU A 49 -1.12 5.88 7.47
C LEU A 49 -0.98 5.22 6.09
N LEU A 50 0.20 4.67 5.80
CA LEU A 50 0.41 3.72 4.72
C LEU A 50 0.60 2.36 5.40
N MET A 51 -0.30 1.42 5.16
CA MET A 51 -0.22 0.09 5.78
C MET A 51 0.78 -0.80 5.05
N ASP A 52 1.57 -1.53 5.83
CA ASP A 52 2.39 -2.64 5.34
C ASP A 52 1.48 -3.77 4.82
N PRO A 53 1.70 -4.30 3.60
CA PRO A 53 0.96 -5.46 3.10
C PRO A 53 0.95 -6.67 4.05
N ALA A 54 2.05 -6.93 4.77
CA ALA A 54 2.11 -8.02 5.75
C ALA A 54 1.18 -7.77 6.95
N VAL A 55 0.99 -6.50 7.34
CA VAL A 55 0.02 -6.11 8.38
C VAL A 55 -1.41 -6.28 7.88
N VAL A 56 -1.70 -5.98 6.61
CA VAL A 56 -3.02 -6.25 6.01
C VAL A 56 -3.30 -7.75 5.99
N SER A 57 -2.32 -8.57 5.63
CA SER A 57 -2.42 -10.03 5.66
C SER A 57 -2.66 -10.56 7.08
N CYS A 58 -1.94 -10.04 8.08
CA CYS A 58 -2.16 -10.35 9.50
C CYS A 58 -3.59 -10.01 9.94
N LEU A 59 -4.08 -8.82 9.59
CA LEU A 59 -5.45 -8.37 9.89
C LEU A 59 -6.50 -9.33 9.32
N LEU A 60 -6.30 -9.83 8.10
CA LEU A 60 -7.26 -10.71 7.42
C LEU A 60 -7.25 -12.15 7.93
N HIS A 61 -6.08 -12.66 8.32
CA HIS A 61 -5.88 -14.11 8.49
C HIS A 61 -5.45 -14.54 9.89
N GLN A 62 -5.07 -13.60 10.77
CA GLN A 62 -4.52 -13.91 12.09
C GLN A 62 -5.27 -13.19 13.23
N CYS A 63 -6.00 -12.11 12.96
CA CYS A 63 -6.82 -11.45 13.98
C CYS A 63 -8.15 -12.20 14.18
N GLU A 64 -8.26 -12.95 15.27
CA GLU A 64 -9.42 -13.79 15.62
C GLU A 64 -10.25 -13.22 16.77
N ASN A 65 -9.66 -12.38 17.63
CA ASN A 65 -10.33 -11.86 18.82
C ASN A 65 -10.10 -10.36 19.03
N LYS A 66 -10.95 -9.77 19.89
CA LYS A 66 -10.98 -8.33 20.15
C LYS A 66 -9.63 -7.77 20.61
N ASP A 67 -8.89 -8.50 21.47
CA ASP A 67 -7.63 -8.01 22.02
C ASP A 67 -6.56 -7.87 20.92
N GLU A 68 -6.49 -8.82 19.98
CA GLU A 68 -5.60 -8.75 18.81
C GLU A 68 -5.93 -7.57 17.90
N TYR A 69 -7.22 -7.33 17.63
CA TYR A 69 -7.65 -6.14 16.88
C TYR A 69 -7.26 -4.86 17.62
N GLU A 70 -7.46 -4.78 18.93
CA GLU A 70 -7.08 -3.59 19.70
C GLU A 70 -5.56 -3.36 19.70
N ASP A 71 -4.75 -4.41 19.89
CA ASP A 71 -3.30 -4.34 19.87
C ASP A 71 -2.79 -3.84 18.51
N LEU A 72 -3.33 -4.38 17.42
CA LEU A 72 -2.96 -3.97 16.07
C LEU A 72 -3.37 -2.51 15.79
N ALA A 73 -4.60 -2.13 16.16
CA ALA A 73 -5.09 -0.77 16.00
C ALA A 73 -4.28 0.26 16.79
N ARG A 74 -3.85 -0.10 18.01
CA ARG A 74 -2.95 0.70 18.85
C ARG A 74 -1.57 0.83 18.23
N GLY A 75 -0.98 -0.26 17.71
CA GLY A 75 0.31 -0.24 17.00
C GLY A 75 0.31 0.68 15.77
N LEU A 76 -0.81 0.72 15.04
CA LEU A 76 -1.00 1.59 13.88
C LEU A 76 -1.35 3.05 14.26
N ASN A 77 -1.63 3.32 15.54
CA ASN A 77 -2.07 4.62 16.07
C ASN A 77 -3.34 5.14 15.38
N LEU A 78 -4.31 4.27 15.09
CA LEU A 78 -5.47 4.60 14.24
C LEU A 78 -6.32 5.78 14.72
N MET A 79 -6.35 6.08 16.02
CA MET A 79 -7.07 7.28 16.53
C MET A 79 -6.55 8.60 15.97
N MET A 80 -5.27 8.65 15.55
CA MET A 80 -4.63 9.85 15.03
C MET A 80 -4.59 9.88 13.49
N ARG A 81 -5.05 8.82 12.81
CA ARG A 81 -4.95 8.68 11.35
C ARG A 81 -6.23 9.14 10.69
N ARG A 82 -6.20 10.27 10.00
CA ARG A 82 -7.34 10.76 9.22
C ARG A 82 -7.48 10.00 7.90
N VAL A 83 -6.35 9.66 7.29
CA VAL A 83 -6.29 8.94 6.01
C VAL A 83 -5.52 7.65 6.20
N CYS A 84 -6.09 6.54 5.77
CA CYS A 84 -5.41 5.24 5.74
C CYS A 84 -5.36 4.74 4.29
N ILE A 85 -4.15 4.48 3.81
CA ILE A 85 -3.84 3.95 2.49
C ILE A 85 -3.46 2.49 2.69
N ILE A 86 -4.30 1.61 2.18
CA ILE A 86 -4.26 0.18 2.49
C ILE A 86 -4.02 -0.58 1.17
N PRO A 87 -2.86 -1.22 0.98
CA PRO A 87 -2.65 -2.07 -0.18
C PRO A 87 -3.54 -3.31 -0.09
N VAL A 88 -4.12 -3.72 -1.21
CA VAL A 88 -5.02 -4.87 -1.32
C VAL A 88 -4.44 -5.86 -2.31
N THR A 89 -4.42 -7.14 -1.94
CA THR A 89 -4.15 -8.27 -2.83
C THR A 89 -5.36 -9.17 -2.91
N ASP A 90 -5.44 -9.97 -3.97
CA ASP A 90 -6.42 -11.04 -4.15
C ASP A 90 -6.02 -12.36 -3.46
N ASN A 91 -5.05 -12.33 -2.55
CA ASN A 91 -4.70 -13.49 -1.73
C ASN A 91 -5.88 -13.91 -0.86
N ASN A 92 -6.32 -15.16 -0.99
CA ASN A 92 -7.36 -15.71 -0.12
C ASN A 92 -6.79 -16.41 1.11
N THR A 93 -5.50 -16.76 1.09
CA THR A 93 -4.80 -17.42 2.20
C THR A 93 -3.34 -16.95 2.27
N LEU A 94 -2.66 -17.22 3.38
CA LEU A 94 -1.25 -16.88 3.59
C LEU A 94 -0.30 -17.52 2.56
N ASP A 95 -0.67 -18.68 2.01
CA ASP A 95 0.13 -19.45 1.05
C ASP A 95 -0.31 -19.24 -0.41
N ASP A 96 -1.27 -18.36 -0.66
CA ASP A 96 -1.79 -18.11 -2.01
C ASP A 96 -0.85 -17.20 -2.82
N ASN A 97 -0.82 -17.41 -4.14
CA ASN A 97 -0.07 -16.56 -5.04
C ASN A 97 -0.97 -15.42 -5.52
N SER A 98 -0.73 -14.22 -5.01
CA SER A 98 -1.41 -12.99 -5.43
C SER A 98 -1.23 -12.79 -6.93
N SER A 99 -2.31 -12.43 -7.60
CA SER A 99 -2.30 -12.09 -9.02
C SER A 99 -2.45 -10.61 -9.30
N HIS A 100 -2.89 -9.83 -8.31
CA HIS A 100 -3.19 -8.43 -8.53
C HIS A 100 -3.10 -7.55 -7.28
N TRP A 101 -2.57 -6.34 -7.47
CA TRP A 101 -2.52 -5.30 -6.45
C TRP A 101 -3.49 -4.19 -6.76
N SER A 102 -4.20 -3.73 -5.74
CA SER A 102 -5.02 -2.52 -5.77
C SER A 102 -4.87 -1.73 -4.46
N LEU A 103 -5.55 -0.60 -4.34
CA LEU A 103 -5.46 0.28 -3.17
C LEU A 103 -6.84 0.58 -2.61
N LEU A 104 -7.02 0.35 -1.32
CA LEU A 104 -8.18 0.81 -0.57
C LEU A 104 -7.80 2.06 0.23
N LEU A 105 -8.54 3.14 0.01
CA LEU A 105 -8.39 4.41 0.72
C LEU A 105 -9.53 4.52 1.74
N TYR A 106 -9.18 4.68 3.01
CA TYR A 106 -10.13 5.08 4.05
C TYR A 106 -9.86 6.55 4.43
N CYS A 107 -10.87 7.41 4.29
CA CYS A 107 -10.75 8.84 4.58
C CYS A 107 -12.10 9.37 5.06
N ASP A 108 -12.09 10.09 6.17
CA ASP A 108 -13.27 10.77 6.73
C ASP A 108 -14.52 9.87 6.85
N GLY A 109 -14.34 8.61 7.26
CA GLY A 109 -15.43 7.64 7.42
C GLY A 109 -15.84 6.87 6.16
N HIS A 110 -15.18 7.10 5.02
CA HIS A 110 -15.54 6.49 3.74
C HIS A 110 -14.42 5.63 3.18
N PHE A 111 -14.80 4.49 2.58
CA PHE A 111 -13.90 3.64 1.81
C PHE A 111 -14.03 3.92 0.32
N ARG A 112 -12.88 4.07 -0.34
CA ARG A 112 -12.78 4.18 -1.79
C ARG A 112 -11.71 3.23 -2.33
N HIS A 113 -12.07 2.39 -3.29
CA HIS A 113 -11.19 1.44 -3.92
C HIS A 113 -10.64 2.00 -5.24
N LEU A 114 -9.33 1.90 -5.43
CA LEU A 114 -8.61 2.32 -6.62
C LEU A 114 -7.91 1.12 -7.23
N ASP A 115 -8.32 0.76 -8.44
CA ASP A 115 -7.83 -0.40 -9.16
C ASP A 115 -7.35 -0.01 -10.56
N SER A 116 -6.09 -0.31 -10.87
CA SER A 116 -5.50 -0.09 -12.20
C SER A 116 -5.93 -1.14 -13.22
N ASN A 117 -6.66 -2.16 -12.80
CA ASN A 117 -7.36 -3.15 -13.61
C ASN A 117 -8.81 -3.25 -13.13
N ALA A 118 -9.62 -2.26 -13.52
CA ALA A 118 -10.93 -1.97 -12.93
C ALA A 118 -11.78 -3.22 -12.63
N GLY A 119 -12.18 -3.35 -11.36
CA GLY A 119 -13.08 -4.40 -10.87
C GLY A 119 -12.40 -5.72 -10.50
N HIS A 120 -11.08 -5.87 -10.68
CA HIS A 120 -10.38 -7.12 -10.37
C HIS A 120 -10.41 -7.43 -8.86
N ASN A 121 -10.04 -6.45 -8.02
CA ASN A 121 -9.94 -6.64 -6.58
C ASN A 121 -11.18 -6.18 -5.80
N GLN A 122 -12.34 -6.00 -6.44
CA GLN A 122 -13.54 -5.49 -5.75
C GLN A 122 -13.93 -6.34 -4.53
N HIS A 123 -13.89 -7.67 -4.65
CA HIS A 123 -14.19 -8.57 -3.53
C HIS A 123 -13.11 -8.52 -2.44
N ALA A 124 -11.83 -8.48 -2.83
CA ALA A 124 -10.72 -8.38 -1.88
C ALA A 124 -10.76 -7.06 -1.10
N ALA A 125 -11.01 -5.94 -1.79
CA ALA A 125 -11.16 -4.63 -1.18
C ALA A 125 -12.32 -4.60 -0.17
N GLN A 126 -13.43 -5.27 -0.50
CA GLN A 126 -14.58 -5.42 0.40
C GLN A 126 -14.25 -6.23 1.66
N GLN A 127 -13.41 -7.28 1.55
CA GLN A 127 -12.95 -8.07 2.70
C GLN A 127 -12.01 -7.24 3.60
N VAL A 128 -11.04 -6.55 3.00
CA VAL A 128 -10.14 -5.65 3.72
C VAL A 128 -10.92 -4.53 4.43
N ALA A 129 -11.91 -3.93 3.76
CA ALA A 129 -12.75 -2.88 4.36
C ALA A 129 -13.51 -3.39 5.60
N LYS A 130 -14.06 -4.61 5.55
CA LYS A 130 -14.75 -5.22 6.71
C LYS A 130 -13.81 -5.45 7.88
N ALA A 131 -12.64 -6.04 7.63
CA ALA A 131 -11.66 -6.28 8.69
C ALA A 131 -11.13 -4.96 9.26
N PHE A 132 -10.91 -3.95 8.41
CA PHE A 132 -10.47 -2.62 8.84
C PHE A 132 -11.56 -1.89 9.64
N GLU A 133 -12.84 -2.05 9.32
CA GLU A 133 -13.93 -1.50 10.12
C GLU A 133 -13.97 -2.12 11.53
N LEU A 134 -13.82 -3.43 11.65
CA LEU A 134 -13.69 -4.11 12.95
C LEU A 134 -12.48 -3.60 13.75
N LEU A 135 -11.38 -3.31 13.05
CA LEU A 135 -10.16 -2.74 13.63
C LEU A 135 -10.38 -1.32 14.17
N LEU A 136 -11.21 -0.50 13.52
CA LEU A 136 -11.59 0.82 14.02
C LEU A 136 -12.53 0.70 15.24
N GLN A 137 -13.52 -0.18 15.16
CA GLN A 137 -14.49 -0.40 16.24
C GLN A 137 -13.84 -0.93 17.52
N SER A 138 -12.78 -1.75 17.41
CA SER A 138 -12.07 -2.30 18.57
C SER A 138 -11.54 -1.21 19.50
N ILE A 139 -11.12 -0.06 18.95
CA ILE A 139 -10.61 1.11 19.69
C ILE A 139 -11.67 2.20 19.91
N GLY A 140 -12.95 1.89 19.66
CA GLY A 140 -14.07 2.83 19.85
C GLY A 140 -14.15 3.94 18.81
N ARG A 141 -13.55 3.74 17.62
CA ARG A 141 -13.66 4.65 16.49
C ARG A 141 -14.77 4.19 15.56
N HIS A 142 -15.81 5.03 15.43
CA HIS A 142 -17.09 4.68 14.79
C HIS A 142 -17.45 5.59 13.59
N ASP A 143 -16.52 6.41 13.11
CA ASP A 143 -16.73 7.28 11.94
C ASP A 143 -16.94 6.50 10.63
N GLY A 144 -16.52 5.22 10.59
CA GLY A 144 -16.71 4.32 9.46
C GLY A 144 -17.78 3.24 9.64
N ASP A 145 -18.69 3.34 10.63
CA ASP A 145 -19.65 2.26 10.90
C ASP A 145 -20.58 1.98 9.69
N GLY A 146 -20.61 0.71 9.29
CA GLY A 146 -21.28 0.22 8.09
C GLY A 146 -20.69 0.73 6.78
N ALA A 147 -19.56 1.44 6.79
CA ALA A 147 -18.93 1.95 5.58
C ALA A 147 -18.32 0.82 4.75
N SER A 148 -17.93 -0.30 5.38
CA SER A 148 -17.47 -1.47 4.65
C SER A 148 -18.53 -1.97 3.69
N ASP A 149 -19.84 -1.97 4.00
CA ASP A 149 -20.88 -2.39 3.05
C ASP A 149 -21.08 -1.42 1.86
N ARG A 150 -20.35 -0.29 1.83
CA ARG A 150 -20.46 0.78 0.83
C ARG A 150 -19.09 1.18 0.29
N VAL A 151 -18.19 0.22 0.03
CA VAL A 151 -16.91 0.54 -0.64
C VAL A 151 -17.20 1.14 -2.02
N GLU A 152 -16.76 2.38 -2.22
CA GLU A 152 -16.92 3.10 -3.49
C GLU A 152 -15.80 2.72 -4.45
N GLU A 153 -16.12 2.16 -5.61
CA GLU A 153 -15.14 2.06 -6.70
C GLU A 153 -14.86 3.46 -7.25
N ALA A 154 -13.59 3.89 -7.21
CA ALA A 154 -13.20 5.19 -7.73
C ALA A 154 -13.44 5.25 -9.25
N ILE A 155 -14.01 6.36 -9.70
CA ILE A 155 -14.23 6.65 -11.12
C ILE A 155 -12.95 7.22 -11.73
N ASP A 156 -12.71 6.94 -13.01
CA ASP A 156 -11.58 7.47 -13.78
C ASP A 156 -10.18 7.17 -13.20
N VAL A 157 -10.05 6.05 -12.48
CA VAL A 157 -8.75 5.55 -12.00
C VAL A 157 -7.84 5.25 -13.19
N PRO A 158 -6.57 5.68 -13.18
CA PRO A 158 -5.62 5.33 -14.23
C PRO A 158 -5.46 3.83 -14.41
N GLN A 159 -5.68 3.37 -15.64
CA GLN A 159 -5.62 1.96 -15.98
C GLN A 159 -4.23 1.60 -16.50
N GLN A 160 -3.69 0.48 -16.01
CA GLN A 160 -2.42 -0.05 -16.50
C GLN A 160 -2.54 -0.52 -17.95
N GLN A 161 -1.44 -0.42 -18.71
CA GLN A 161 -1.39 -0.84 -20.12
C GLN A 161 -0.61 -2.14 -20.33
N ASN A 162 -0.22 -2.80 -19.25
CA ASN A 162 0.54 -4.05 -19.26
C ASN A 162 0.07 -4.97 -18.13
N GLY A 163 0.60 -6.19 -18.06
CA GLY A 163 0.19 -7.19 -17.08
C GLY A 163 0.96 -7.21 -15.76
N TYR A 164 1.85 -6.25 -15.49
CA TYR A 164 2.83 -6.38 -14.39
C TYR A 164 3.00 -5.13 -13.50
N ASP A 165 2.40 -4.00 -13.86
CA ASP A 165 2.56 -2.73 -13.15
C ASP A 165 1.49 -2.43 -12.10
N CYS A 166 0.56 -3.34 -11.79
CA CYS A 166 -0.49 -3.11 -10.78
C CYS A 166 0.08 -2.58 -9.45
N GLY A 167 1.13 -3.21 -8.93
CA GLY A 167 1.83 -2.74 -7.73
C GLY A 167 2.43 -1.34 -7.89
N ILE A 168 3.00 -1.02 -9.06
CA ILE A 168 3.55 0.31 -9.35
C ILE A 168 2.44 1.39 -9.36
N TYR A 169 1.26 1.06 -9.88
CA TYR A 169 0.11 1.98 -9.82
C TYR A 169 -0.35 2.20 -8.38
N VAL A 170 -0.38 1.16 -7.53
CA VAL A 170 -0.65 1.31 -6.09
C VAL A 170 0.35 2.27 -5.44
N LEU A 171 1.65 2.15 -5.74
CA LEU A 171 2.69 3.06 -5.22
C LEU A 171 2.49 4.51 -5.71
N LEU A 172 2.11 4.71 -6.98
CA LEU A 172 1.80 6.05 -7.52
C LEU A 172 0.54 6.65 -6.87
N PHE A 173 -0.48 5.84 -6.65
CA PHE A 173 -1.71 6.27 -5.98
C PHE A 173 -1.40 6.67 -4.53
N ALA A 174 -0.61 5.87 -3.82
CA ALA A 174 -0.15 6.21 -2.47
C ALA A 174 0.64 7.52 -2.43
N ASP A 175 1.60 7.72 -3.34
CA ASP A 175 2.36 8.98 -3.46
C ASP A 175 1.44 10.17 -3.73
N TYR A 176 0.51 10.04 -4.68
CA TYR A 176 -0.50 11.06 -4.93
C TYR A 176 -1.28 11.40 -3.65
N PHE A 177 -1.69 10.37 -2.88
CA PHE A 177 -2.45 10.58 -1.66
C PHE A 177 -1.64 11.16 -0.48
N CYS A 178 -0.31 11.02 -0.50
CA CYS A 178 0.59 11.66 0.46
C CYS A 178 0.96 13.09 0.06
N SER A 179 1.01 13.37 -1.24
CA SER A 179 1.46 14.67 -1.75
C SER A 179 0.43 15.80 -1.56
N GLN A 180 0.92 17.03 -1.42
CA GLN A 180 0.11 18.25 -1.50
C GLN A 180 -0.38 18.56 -2.93
N LEU A 181 -0.06 17.70 -3.91
CA LEU A 181 -0.34 17.96 -5.32
C LEU A 181 -1.80 17.75 -5.71
N LYS A 182 -2.62 17.13 -4.84
CA LYS A 182 -4.06 16.93 -5.06
C LYS A 182 -4.79 18.22 -5.40
N ASP A 183 -4.32 19.35 -4.87
CA ASP A 183 -4.93 20.65 -5.09
C ASP A 183 -4.61 21.24 -6.47
N THR A 184 -3.66 20.65 -7.19
CA THR A 184 -3.10 21.21 -8.44
C THR A 184 -3.18 20.27 -9.64
N MET A 185 -3.33 18.96 -9.42
CA MET A 185 -3.32 17.97 -10.47
C MET A 185 -4.25 16.81 -10.11
N THR A 186 -4.96 16.27 -11.11
CA THR A 186 -5.81 15.09 -10.92
C THR A 186 -4.97 13.82 -10.83
N LEU A 187 -5.50 12.78 -10.18
CA LEU A 187 -4.87 11.46 -10.14
C LEU A 187 -4.53 10.94 -11.55
N LYS A 188 -5.42 11.19 -12.52
CA LYS A 188 -5.24 10.79 -13.92
C LYS A 188 -4.08 11.46 -14.63
N ALA A 189 -3.82 12.73 -14.33
CA ALA A 189 -2.63 13.41 -14.83
C ALA A 189 -1.36 13.01 -14.05
N PHE A 190 -1.49 12.66 -12.77
CA PHE A 190 -0.37 12.25 -11.93
C PHE A 190 0.18 10.87 -12.31
N ALA A 191 -0.68 9.86 -12.41
CA ALA A 191 -0.31 8.45 -12.60
C ALA A 191 -0.52 8.01 -14.05
N THR A 192 0.46 8.30 -14.91
CA THR A 192 0.46 7.88 -16.32
C THR A 192 1.32 6.62 -16.55
N PRO A 193 1.14 5.90 -17.66
CA PRO A 193 2.00 4.76 -18.01
C PRO A 193 3.49 5.11 -18.09
N GLU A 194 3.82 6.31 -18.59
CA GLU A 194 5.20 6.79 -18.68
C GLU A 194 5.79 7.02 -17.28
N ARG A 195 4.98 7.55 -16.35
CA ARG A 195 5.43 7.74 -14.97
C ARG A 195 5.55 6.41 -14.24
N ALA A 196 4.64 5.45 -14.45
CA ALA A 196 4.75 4.10 -13.90
C ALA A 196 6.05 3.43 -14.38
N THR A 197 6.32 3.49 -15.69
CA THR A 197 7.55 2.95 -16.29
C THR A 197 8.80 3.59 -15.69
N ARG A 198 8.80 4.92 -15.54
CA ARG A 198 9.92 5.67 -14.97
C ARG A 198 10.12 5.37 -13.49
N LEU A 199 9.04 5.34 -12.72
CA LEU A 199 9.08 5.01 -11.30
C LEU A 199 9.72 3.63 -11.09
N ARG A 200 9.26 2.65 -11.86
CA ARG A 200 9.73 1.26 -11.81
C ARG A 200 11.19 1.11 -12.20
N PHE A 201 11.56 1.49 -13.41
CA PHE A 201 12.86 1.13 -13.98
C PHE A 201 13.97 2.14 -13.70
N GLU A 202 13.62 3.35 -13.27
CA GLU A 202 14.61 4.40 -13.03
C GLU A 202 14.61 4.90 -11.60
N GLU A 203 13.47 5.38 -11.08
CA GLU A 203 13.44 6.11 -9.81
C GLU A 203 13.66 5.19 -8.62
N ILE A 204 12.93 4.07 -8.52
CA ILE A 204 13.09 3.11 -7.41
C ILE A 204 14.50 2.49 -7.39
N PRO A 205 15.08 1.99 -8.51
CA PRO A 205 16.44 1.47 -8.51
C PRO A 205 17.49 2.52 -8.10
N LYS A 206 17.37 3.77 -8.59
CA LYS A 206 18.25 4.87 -8.19
C LYS A 206 18.11 5.19 -6.70
N LEU A 207 16.87 5.16 -6.17
CA LEU A 207 16.58 5.36 -4.76
C LEU A 207 17.23 4.28 -3.88
N ILE A 208 17.08 3.01 -4.24
CA ILE A 208 17.68 1.89 -3.50
C ILE A 208 19.20 2.05 -3.42
N GLU A 209 19.86 2.39 -4.54
CA GLU A 209 21.31 2.60 -4.55
C GLU A 209 21.74 3.81 -3.72
N ALA A 210 20.99 4.93 -3.78
CA ALA A 210 21.26 6.11 -2.97
C ALA A 210 21.11 5.84 -1.46
N LEU A 211 20.07 5.12 -1.05
CA LEU A 211 19.85 4.73 0.34
C LEU A 211 20.92 3.75 0.82
N ARG A 212 21.29 2.76 0.00
CA ARG A 212 22.36 1.81 0.31
C ARG A 212 23.70 2.51 0.58
N GLN A 213 24.05 3.52 -0.22
CA GLN A 213 25.25 4.32 0.01
C GLN A 213 25.16 5.18 1.28
N THR A 214 23.97 5.63 1.64
CA THR A 214 23.73 6.43 2.84
C THR A 214 23.83 5.58 4.10
N GLU A 215 23.19 4.41 4.12
CA GLU A 215 23.22 3.49 5.26
C GLU A 215 24.59 2.84 5.45
N ALA A 216 25.32 2.56 4.37
CA ALA A 216 26.72 2.10 4.46
C ALA A 216 27.68 3.14 5.07
N ARG A 217 27.31 4.42 5.13
CA ARG A 217 28.08 5.48 5.81
C ARG A 217 27.69 5.65 7.28
N ARG A 218 26.55 5.09 7.70
CA ARG A 218 26.03 5.18 9.07
C ARG A 218 26.51 4.04 9.96
N GLY A 219 26.82 2.88 9.38
CA GLY A 219 27.48 1.75 10.05
C GLY A 219 29.01 1.86 10.02
#